data_AF-A0A7S2Q852-F1
#
_entry.id   AF-A0A7S2Q852-F1
#
_cell.length_a   1.000
_cell.length_b   1.000
_cell.length_c   1.000
_cell.angle_alpha   90.00
_cell.angle_beta   90.00
_cell.angle_gamma   90.00
#
_symmetry.space_group_name_H-M   'P 1'
#
loop_
_entity.id
_entity.type
_entity.pdbx_description
1 polymer ?
#
loop_
_entity_poly.entity_id
_entity_poly.type
_entity_poly.pdbx_seq_one_letter_code
_entity_poly.pdbx_strand_id
1 'polypeptide(L)'
;ARGRSPVSGFVAENSLDAKAEQKLREQNAFVQQLVMNEGPLTGRNPSAVLSGRLRRIQDSGQADQMEREHIISSFAAENSLDRGAVDELHRQTPEVLVQVVGEGPLTGRNPSAILKSRIRRVLDGTHPGGHA
;
A
#
# COMPACT_ATOMS: atom_id res chain seq x y z
N ALA A 1 21.56 -17.33 -9.05
CA ALA A 1 21.86 -15.88 -9.02
C ALA A 1 20.83 -15.20 -8.12
N ARG A 2 21.24 -14.60 -7.00
CA ARG A 2 20.30 -13.86 -6.14
C ARG A 2 19.82 -12.65 -6.96
N GLY A 3 18.53 -12.63 -7.29
CA GLY A 3 17.92 -11.62 -8.14
C GLY A 3 18.20 -10.23 -7.60
N ARG A 4 18.78 -9.38 -8.44
CA ARG A 4 19.01 -7.96 -8.13
C ARG A 4 17.65 -7.30 -7.85
N SER A 5 17.50 -6.61 -6.71
CA SER A 5 16.24 -5.93 -6.40
C SER A 5 15.92 -4.87 -7.48
N PRO A 6 14.65 -4.60 -7.80
CA PRO A 6 14.27 -3.56 -8.78
C PRO A 6 14.94 -2.21 -8.50
N VAL A 7 14.99 -1.81 -7.22
CA VAL A 7 15.68 -0.60 -6.75
C VAL A 7 17.17 -0.63 -7.11
N SER A 8 17.86 -1.76 -6.91
CA SER A 8 19.27 -1.89 -7.29
C SER A 8 19.50 -1.75 -8.79
N GLY A 9 18.54 -2.21 -9.61
CA GLY A 9 18.54 -2.01 -11.06
C GLY A 9 18.51 -0.53 -11.41
N PHE A 10 17.47 0.15 -10.92
CA PHE A 10 17.24 1.57 -11.13
C PHE A 10 18.40 2.46 -10.63
N VAL A 11 19.00 2.12 -9.50
CA VAL A 11 20.16 2.83 -8.92
C VAL A 11 21.34 2.84 -9.88
N ALA A 12 21.70 1.70 -10.48
CA ALA A 12 22.83 1.69 -11.41
C ALA A 12 22.51 2.29 -12.77
N GLU A 13 21.29 2.08 -13.29
CA GLU A 13 20.86 2.70 -14.55
C GLU A 13 20.96 4.23 -14.49
N ASN A 14 20.70 4.81 -13.31
CA ASN A 14 20.73 6.26 -13.11
C ASN A 14 21.99 6.77 -12.40
N SER A 15 22.97 5.90 -12.15
CA SER A 15 24.22 6.23 -11.45
C SER A 15 23.99 7.01 -10.14
N LEU A 16 23.03 6.56 -9.33
CA LEU A 16 22.70 7.19 -8.06
C LEU A 16 23.80 6.97 -7.02
N ASP A 17 24.07 8.00 -6.23
CA ASP A 17 24.96 7.88 -5.07
C ASP A 17 24.31 7.07 -3.93
N ALA A 18 25.13 6.62 -2.97
CA ALA A 18 24.67 5.79 -1.85
C ALA A 18 23.58 6.46 -1.00
N LYS A 19 23.59 7.79 -0.89
CA LYS A 19 22.61 8.55 -0.11
C LYS A 19 21.26 8.59 -0.82
N ALA A 20 21.27 8.77 -2.13
CA ALA A 20 20.08 8.73 -2.98
C ALA A 20 19.48 7.31 -3.02
N GLU A 21 20.32 6.28 -3.15
CA GLU A 21 19.90 4.88 -3.02
C GLU A 21 19.22 4.61 -1.67
N GLN A 22 19.87 4.98 -0.56
CA GLN A 22 19.32 4.79 0.77
C GLN A 22 17.95 5.45 0.92
N LYS A 23 17.83 6.72 0.50
CA LYS A 23 16.55 7.44 0.54
C LYS A 23 15.43 6.73 -0.20
N LEU A 24 15.73 6.17 -1.38
CA LEU A 24 14.74 5.42 -2.16
C LEU A 24 14.36 4.11 -1.45
N ARG A 25 15.34 3.40 -0.88
CA ARG A 25 15.11 2.14 -0.15
C ARG A 25 14.31 2.30 1.14
N GLU A 26 14.43 3.43 1.81
CA GLU A 26 13.67 3.76 3.02
C GLU A 26 12.19 4.04 2.74
N GLN A 27 11.81 4.23 1.48
CA GLN A 27 10.40 4.42 1.11
C GLN A 27 9.62 3.12 1.13
N ASN A 28 8.29 3.21 1.26
CA ASN A 28 7.42 2.06 1.05
C ASN A 28 7.47 1.56 -0.40
N ALA A 29 6.99 0.34 -0.63
CA ALA A 29 7.08 -0.31 -1.93
C ALA A 29 6.33 0.46 -3.04
N PHE A 30 5.21 1.10 -2.73
CA PHE A 30 4.40 1.84 -3.70
C PHE A 30 5.07 3.14 -4.14
N VAL A 31 5.70 3.88 -3.21
CA VAL A 31 6.52 5.06 -3.55
C VAL A 31 7.71 4.65 -4.42
N GLN A 32 8.41 3.56 -4.06
CA GLN A 32 9.52 3.06 -4.88
C GLN A 32 9.05 2.72 -6.30
N GLN A 33 7.93 2.01 -6.43
CA GLN A 33 7.34 1.66 -7.71
C GLN A 33 6.95 2.88 -8.53
N LEU A 34 6.28 3.87 -7.94
CA LEU A 34 5.89 5.11 -8.62
C LEU A 34 7.11 5.87 -9.15
N VAL A 35 8.15 6.03 -8.33
CA VAL A 35 9.40 6.69 -8.75
C VAL A 35 10.04 5.98 -9.94
N MET A 36 10.11 4.64 -9.90
CA MET A 36 10.71 3.84 -10.96
C MET A 36 9.84 3.83 -12.24
N ASN A 37 8.52 3.86 -12.09
CA ASN A 37 7.57 3.87 -13.21
C ASN A 37 7.57 5.21 -13.97
N GLU A 38 8.01 6.31 -13.36
CA GLU A 38 8.29 7.56 -14.08
C GLU A 38 9.48 7.45 -15.05
N GLY A 39 10.18 6.32 -15.05
CA GLY A 39 11.29 6.03 -15.95
C GLY A 39 12.62 6.64 -15.50
N PRO A 40 13.62 6.69 -16.38
CA PRO A 40 14.96 7.18 -16.04
C PRO A 40 14.99 8.61 -15.48
N LEU A 41 15.96 8.89 -14.62
CA LEU A 41 16.25 10.19 -14.03
C LEU A 41 17.10 11.01 -15.01
N THR A 42 16.44 11.80 -15.85
CA THR A 42 17.10 12.67 -16.83
C THR A 42 17.52 13.99 -16.20
N GLY A 43 18.77 14.43 -16.43
CA GLY A 43 19.28 15.72 -15.97
C GLY A 43 20.73 15.68 -15.50
N ARG A 44 21.26 16.85 -15.13
CA ARG A 44 22.66 17.00 -14.67
C ARG A 44 22.92 16.41 -13.28
N ASN A 45 21.89 16.20 -12.47
CA ASN A 45 22.01 15.66 -11.12
C ASN A 45 20.84 14.67 -10.83
N PRO A 46 21.00 13.38 -11.15
CA PRO A 46 19.98 12.36 -10.92
C PRO A 46 19.52 12.27 -9.46
N SER A 47 20.41 12.40 -8.48
CA SER A 47 20.07 12.37 -7.05
C SER A 47 19.14 13.52 -6.64
N ALA A 48 19.32 14.70 -7.23
CA ALA A 48 18.41 15.84 -7.02
C ALA A 48 17.05 15.62 -7.68
N VAL A 49 17.04 15.08 -8.91
CA VAL A 49 15.79 14.72 -9.61
C VAL A 49 15.00 13.69 -8.81
N LEU A 50 15.66 12.64 -8.32
CA LEU A 50 15.06 11.62 -7.47
C LEU A 50 14.41 12.25 -6.23
N SER A 51 15.15 13.12 -5.53
CA SER A 51 14.64 13.78 -4.32
C SER A 51 13.39 14.61 -4.61
N GLY A 52 13.35 15.29 -5.76
CA GLY A 52 12.17 16.03 -6.22
C GLY A 52 10.99 15.12 -6.56
N ARG A 53 11.22 13.98 -7.24
CA ARG A 53 10.18 12.97 -7.53
C ARG A 53 9.59 12.40 -6.25
N LEU A 54 10.45 12.00 -5.31
CA LEU A 54 10.04 11.44 -4.03
C LEU A 54 9.11 12.38 -3.27
N ARG A 55 9.50 13.65 -3.13
CA ARG A 55 8.68 14.65 -2.47
C ARG A 55 7.33 14.82 -3.15
N ARG A 56 7.30 14.94 -4.48
CA ARG A 56 6.05 15.11 -5.24
C ARG A 56 5.12 13.90 -5.09
N ILE A 57 5.65 12.69 -5.10
CA ILE A 57 4.85 11.47 -4.94
C ILE A 57 4.28 11.39 -3.53
N GLN A 58 5.08 11.68 -2.51
CA GLN A 58 4.62 11.72 -1.12
C GLN A 58 3.53 12.77 -0.91
N ASP A 59 3.74 13.99 -1.41
CA ASP A 59 2.77 15.10 -1.28
C ASP A 59 1.46 14.83 -2.04
N SER A 60 1.48 13.96 -3.06
CA SER A 60 0.30 13.66 -3.87
C SER A 60 -0.68 12.66 -3.26
N GLY A 61 -0.27 11.91 -2.23
CA GLY A 61 -1.06 10.82 -1.65
C GLY A 61 -1.31 9.63 -2.60
N GLN A 62 -0.69 9.62 -3.79
CA GLN A 62 -0.87 8.54 -4.78
C GLN A 62 -0.42 7.18 -4.25
N ALA A 63 0.69 7.14 -3.51
CA ALA A 63 1.20 5.91 -2.93
C ALA A 63 0.22 5.33 -1.90
N ASP A 64 -0.32 6.17 -1.03
CA ASP A 64 -1.29 5.77 0.00
C ASP A 64 -2.59 5.25 -0.64
N GLN A 65 -3.04 5.90 -1.72
CA GLN A 65 -4.21 5.44 -2.48
C GLN A 65 -3.96 4.07 -3.13
N MET A 66 -2.77 3.85 -3.70
CA MET A 66 -2.39 2.55 -4.29
C MET A 66 -2.28 1.45 -3.23
N GLU A 67 -1.70 1.77 -2.07
CA GLU A 67 -1.61 0.85 -0.94
C GLU A 67 -3.00 0.43 -0.46
N ARG A 68 -3.89 1.41 -0.28
CA ARG A 68 -5.28 1.17 0.08
C ARG A 68 -6.00 0.28 -0.94
N GLU A 69 -5.85 0.56 -2.22
CA GLU A 69 -6.45 -0.24 -3.29
C GLU A 69 -5.92 -1.68 -3.28
N HIS A 70 -4.61 -1.85 -3.05
CA HIS A 70 -4.00 -3.16 -2.94
C HIS A 70 -4.53 -3.97 -1.75
N ILE A 71 -4.71 -3.31 -0.60
CA ILE A 71 -5.30 -3.95 0.60
C ILE A 71 -6.73 -4.41 0.31
N ILE A 72 -7.57 -3.53 -0.25
CA ILE A 72 -8.98 -3.85 -0.54
C ILE A 72 -9.08 -4.97 -1.56
N SER A 73 -8.36 -4.85 -2.69
CA SER A 73 -8.41 -5.84 -3.76
C SER A 73 -7.89 -7.21 -3.32
N SER A 74 -6.80 -7.26 -2.55
CA SER A 74 -6.24 -8.52 -2.03
C SER A 74 -7.20 -9.18 -1.05
N PHE A 75 -7.73 -8.43 -0.10
CA PHE A 75 -8.68 -8.94 0.88
C PHE A 75 -10.00 -9.37 0.23
N ALA A 76 -10.48 -8.63 -0.76
CA ALA A 76 -11.68 -8.98 -1.51
C ALA A 76 -11.50 -10.27 -2.31
N ALA A 77 -10.36 -10.44 -2.98
CA ALA A 77 -10.03 -11.65 -3.72
C ALA A 77 -9.91 -12.86 -2.79
N GLU A 78 -9.20 -12.73 -1.68
CA GLU A 78 -9.01 -13.81 -0.69
C GLU A 78 -10.35 -14.29 -0.11
N ASN A 79 -11.29 -13.38 0.11
CA ASN A 79 -12.58 -13.68 0.73
C ASN A 79 -13.74 -13.83 -0.26
N SER A 80 -13.45 -13.78 -1.57
CA SER A 80 -14.46 -13.85 -2.64
C SER A 80 -15.62 -12.85 -2.43
N LEU A 81 -15.28 -11.60 -2.09
CA LEU A 81 -16.26 -10.55 -1.82
C LEU A 81 -16.98 -10.12 -3.10
N ASP A 82 -18.27 -9.86 -2.99
CA ASP A 82 -19.04 -9.23 -4.05
C ASP A 82 -18.73 -7.73 -4.18
N ARG A 83 -19.16 -7.13 -5.29
CA ARG A 83 -18.96 -5.70 -5.56
C ARG A 83 -19.50 -4.79 -4.45
N GLY A 84 -20.65 -5.12 -3.86
CA GLY A 84 -21.26 -4.29 -2.82
C GLY A 84 -20.46 -4.32 -1.52
N ALA A 85 -19.84 -5.44 -1.18
CA ALA A 85 -18.90 -5.58 -0.07
C ALA A 85 -17.59 -4.80 -0.32
N VAL A 86 -17.08 -4.83 -1.54
CA VAL A 86 -15.91 -4.05 -1.95
C VAL A 86 -16.19 -2.55 -1.89
N ASP A 87 -17.33 -2.10 -2.44
CA ASP A 87 -17.76 -0.70 -2.37
C ASP A 87 -17.88 -0.22 -0.91
N GLU A 88 -18.29 -1.09 0.01
CA GLU A 88 -18.36 -0.77 1.43
C GLU A 88 -16.97 -0.57 2.05
N LEU A 89 -15.96 -1.35 1.66
CA LEU A 89 -14.56 -1.15 2.07
C LEU A 89 -14.01 0.20 1.57
N HIS A 90 -14.33 0.59 0.33
CA HIS A 90 -13.92 1.88 -0.23
C HIS A 90 -14.53 3.09 0.50
N ARG A 91 -15.58 2.91 1.31
CA ARG A 91 -16.17 3.99 2.11
C ARG A 91 -15.51 4.17 3.47
N GLN A 92 -14.69 3.22 3.91
CA GLN A 92 -14.07 3.26 5.23
C GLN A 92 -12.80 4.11 5.26
N THR A 93 -12.35 4.49 6.45
CA THR A 93 -11.04 5.13 6.64
C THR A 93 -9.91 4.10 6.62
N PRO A 94 -8.64 4.51 6.39
CA PRO A 94 -7.49 3.61 6.45
C PRO A 94 -7.40 2.84 7.78
N GLU A 95 -7.69 3.48 8.90
CA GLU A 95 -7.62 2.87 10.24
C GLU A 95 -8.64 1.74 10.38
N VAL A 96 -9.86 1.95 9.89
CA VAL A 96 -10.91 0.94 9.89
C VAL A 96 -10.52 -0.23 8.98
N LEU A 97 -9.96 0.04 7.80
CA LEU A 97 -9.49 -1.01 6.88
C LEU A 97 -8.41 -1.88 7.52
N VAL A 98 -7.42 -1.27 8.15
CA VAL A 98 -6.34 -2.00 8.84
C VAL A 98 -6.89 -2.90 9.95
N GLN A 99 -7.85 -2.42 10.74
CA GLN A 99 -8.48 -3.24 11.78
C GLN A 99 -9.32 -4.38 11.19
N VAL A 100 -10.15 -4.09 10.18
CA VAL A 100 -11.02 -5.08 9.51
C VAL A 100 -10.21 -6.19 8.85
N VAL A 101 -9.12 -5.83 8.16
CA VAL A 101 -8.22 -6.79 7.49
C VAL A 101 -7.33 -7.50 8.50
N GLY A 102 -6.87 -6.80 9.54
CA GLY A 102 -6.01 -7.34 10.60
C GLY A 102 -6.65 -8.46 11.43
N GLU A 103 -7.98 -8.54 11.47
CA GLU A 103 -8.71 -9.68 12.03
C GLU A 103 -8.57 -10.98 11.22
N GLY A 104 -7.94 -10.94 10.05
CA GLY A 104 -7.73 -12.10 9.18
C GLY A 104 -8.93 -12.45 8.29
N PRO A 105 -8.92 -13.62 7.63
CA PRO A 105 -9.93 -13.98 6.65
C PRO A 105 -11.34 -14.13 7.26
N LEU A 106 -12.35 -13.90 6.42
CA LEU A 106 -13.78 -13.99 6.72
C LEU A 106 -14.23 -15.45 6.60
N THR A 107 -14.08 -16.20 7.67
CA THR A 107 -14.46 -17.62 7.70
C THR A 107 -15.98 -17.78 7.90
N GLY A 108 -16.66 -18.43 6.94
CA GLY A 108 -18.08 -18.74 7.07
C GLY A 108 -18.81 -18.82 5.72
N ARG A 109 -20.13 -19.06 5.77
CA ARG A 109 -20.96 -19.29 4.58
C ARG A 109 -21.28 -18.02 3.78
N ASN A 110 -21.12 -16.83 4.38
CA ASN A 110 -21.42 -15.55 3.74
C ASN A 110 -20.40 -14.47 4.14
N PRO A 111 -19.24 -14.42 3.47
CA PRO A 111 -18.18 -13.44 3.74
C PRO A 111 -18.66 -11.98 3.68
N SER A 112 -19.48 -11.61 2.70
CA SER A 112 -20.01 -10.25 2.57
C SER A 112 -20.84 -9.80 3.79
N ALA A 113 -21.64 -10.70 4.37
CA ALA A 113 -22.39 -10.40 5.59
C ALA A 113 -21.48 -10.30 6.84
N ILE A 114 -20.48 -11.19 6.93
CA ILE A 114 -19.48 -11.19 8.00
C ILE A 114 -18.69 -9.90 7.97
N LEU A 115 -18.25 -9.46 6.78
CA LEU A 115 -17.56 -8.19 6.60
C LEU A 115 -18.37 -7.02 7.11
N LYS A 116 -19.65 -6.90 6.71
CA LYS A 116 -20.52 -5.81 7.17
C LYS A 116 -20.68 -5.80 8.69
N SER A 117 -20.78 -6.98 9.30
CA SER A 117 -20.81 -7.11 10.77
C SER A 117 -19.48 -6.67 11.40
N ARG A 118 -18.35 -7.07 10.82
CA ARG A 118 -17.01 -6.69 11.26
C ARG A 118 -16.77 -5.18 11.16
N ILE A 119 -17.11 -4.55 10.03
CA ILE A 119 -17.01 -3.10 9.83
C ILE A 119 -17.81 -2.36 10.89
N ARG A 120 -19.09 -2.73 11.09
CA ARG A 120 -19.94 -2.10 12.12
C ARG A 120 -19.30 -2.21 13.50
N ARG A 121 -18.81 -3.41 13.86
CA ARG A 121 -18.17 -3.67 15.14
C ARG A 121 -16.89 -2.84 15.35
N VAL A 122 -16.08 -2.68 14.30
CA VAL A 122 -14.89 -1.82 14.33
C VAL A 122 -15.27 -0.35 14.50
N LEU A 123 -16.28 0.14 13.78
CA LEU A 123 -16.78 1.52 13.89
C LEU A 123 -17.36 1.81 15.27
N ASP A 124 -18.04 0.84 15.87
CA ASP A 124 -18.59 0.92 17.23
C ASP A 124 -17.50 0.79 18.32
N GLY A 125 -16.23 0.61 17.93
CA GLY A 125 -15.09 0.47 18.85
C GLY A 125 -15.09 -0.85 19.64
N THR A 126 -15.91 -1.83 19.26
CA THR A 126 -16.10 -3.08 20.02
C THR A 126 -15.13 -4.15 19.52
N HIS A 127 -13.90 -4.20 20.04
CA HIS A 127 -12.96 -5.29 19.71
C HIS A 127 -13.37 -6.62 20.38
N PRO A 128 -13.47 -7.75 19.64
CA PRO A 128 -13.58 -9.09 20.22
C PRO A 128 -12.18 -9.49 20.69
N GLY A 129 -11.77 -8.95 21.84
CA GLY A 129 -10.43 -9.14 22.37
C GLY A 129 -10.09 -8.30 23.59
N GLY A 130 -10.99 -7.43 24.07
CA GLY A 130 -10.86 -6.85 25.39
C GLY A 130 -11.19 -7.89 26.47
N HIS A 131 -10.22 -8.71 26.85
CA HIS A 131 -9.93 -9.25 28.19
C HIS A 131 -8.85 -10.34 28.06
N ALA A 132 -7.68 -10.06 28.65
CA ALA A 132 -6.64 -10.96 29.18
C ALA A 132 -6.33 -12.26 28.44
#